data_AF-A0A535F2R8-F1
#
_entry.id   AF-A0A535F2R8-F1
#
_cell.length_a   1.000
_cell.length_b   1.000
_cell.length_c   1.000
_cell.angle_alpha   90.00
_cell.angle_beta   90.00
_cell.angle_gamma   90.00
#
_symmetry.space_group_name_H-M   'P 1'
#
loop_
_entity.id
_entity.type
_entity.pdbx_description
1 polymer ?
#
loop_
_entity_poly.entity_id
_entity_poly.type
_entity_poly.pdbx_seq_one_letter_code
_entity_poly.pdbx_strand_id
1 'polypeptide(L)'
;MLSLVASTSTIGEQTMAISIRKDTSQYISGSDALHASMFPEHGLLETTEQIRRFELLRLAFFVLKLRKLEQRLADGQTSMESSQEQKDEQGFRRNLLHHVIFQQVLTLIQLDARGQAMQIIEACQS
;
A
#
# COMPACT_ATOMS: atom_id res chain seq x y z
N MET A 1 -59.14 -2.05 9.97
CA MET A 1 -58.57 -0.88 9.28
C MET A 1 -57.27 -0.52 9.97
N LEU A 2 -56.18 -0.39 9.19
CA LEU A 2 -54.97 0.45 9.40
C LEU A 2 -54.39 0.46 10.85
N SER A 3 -53.13 0.15 11.11
CA SER A 3 -51.98 0.79 10.49
C SER A 3 -50.72 0.23 11.15
N LEU A 4 -49.69 -0.04 10.35
CA LEU A 4 -48.31 -0.19 10.81
C LEU A 4 -47.69 1.21 10.75
N VAL A 5 -47.39 1.86 11.88
CA VAL A 5 -46.58 3.09 11.91
C VAL A 5 -45.63 3.09 13.11
N ALA A 6 -44.39 3.44 12.76
CA ALA A 6 -43.16 3.57 13.51
C ALA A 6 -43.12 4.71 14.53
N SER A 7 -42.07 4.69 15.38
CA SER A 7 -41.30 5.83 15.96
C SER A 7 -40.65 5.35 17.27
N THR A 8 -39.39 5.58 17.68
CA THR A 8 -38.19 6.40 17.35
C THR A 8 -37.01 5.67 18.07
N SER A 9 -35.70 5.84 17.83
CA SER A 9 -34.87 7.05 17.97
C SER A 9 -33.38 6.69 17.78
N THR A 10 -32.64 7.61 17.15
CA THR A 10 -31.23 8.02 17.38
C THR A 10 -30.04 7.03 17.30
N ILE A 11 -29.28 7.23 16.21
CA ILE A 11 -27.81 7.35 16.09
C ILE A 11 -27.02 7.19 17.40
N GLY A 12 -26.08 6.23 17.40
CA GLY A 12 -25.01 6.12 18.40
C GLY A 12 -23.84 5.34 17.81
N GLU A 13 -22.78 6.06 17.44
CA GLU A 13 -21.50 5.53 16.98
C GLU A 13 -20.94 4.52 17.99
N GLN A 14 -20.65 3.29 17.55
CA GLN A 14 -19.87 2.34 18.35
C GLN A 14 -18.38 2.69 18.24
N THR A 15 -17.92 3.61 19.08
CA THR A 15 -16.50 3.83 19.32
C THR A 15 -15.96 2.64 20.13
N MET A 16 -15.14 1.80 19.49
CA MET A 16 -14.41 0.72 20.16
C MET A 16 -13.29 1.34 21.00
N ALA A 17 -13.55 1.58 22.29
CA ALA A 17 -12.55 2.05 23.24
C ALA A 17 -11.60 0.90 23.62
N ILE A 18 -10.36 0.94 23.13
CA ILE A 18 -9.30 0.01 23.55
C ILE A 18 -8.86 0.44 24.96
N SER A 19 -9.23 -0.35 25.96
CA SER A 19 -8.79 -0.17 27.36
C SER A 19 -7.33 -0.55 27.50
N ILE A 20 -6.45 0.44 27.59
CA ILE A 20 -5.03 0.24 27.91
C ILE A 20 -4.93 0.09 29.43
N ARG A 21 -4.62 -1.14 29.88
CA ARG A 21 -4.32 -1.43 31.28
C ARG A 21 -3.14 -0.58 31.74
N LYS A 22 -3.39 0.23 32.75
CA LYS A 22 -2.41 1.08 33.44
C LYS A 22 -1.76 0.26 34.54
N ASP A 23 -0.74 -0.54 34.21
CA ASP A 23 0.13 -1.18 35.21
C ASP A 23 1.51 -1.49 34.61
N THR A 24 2.34 -0.48 34.38
CA THR A 24 3.78 -0.60 34.65
C THR A 24 4.36 0.79 34.88
N SER A 25 4.66 1.07 36.14
CA SER A 25 5.30 2.28 36.59
C SER A 25 6.81 2.22 36.29
N GLN A 26 7.36 3.39 35.94
CA GLN A 26 8.73 3.85 36.23
C GLN A 26 9.90 3.42 35.33
N TYR A 27 10.76 4.43 35.10
CA TYR A 27 11.95 4.53 34.25
C TYR A 27 11.61 4.69 32.76
N ILE A 28 11.77 5.87 32.14
CA ILE A 28 13.01 6.65 32.03
C ILE A 28 12.68 8.15 32.08
N SER A 29 13.30 8.86 33.03
CA SER A 29 13.43 10.32 33.03
C SER A 29 14.47 10.70 31.99
N GLY A 30 14.02 11.16 30.83
CA GLY A 30 14.84 11.68 29.75
C GLY A 30 13.95 12.51 28.83
N SER A 31 14.09 13.83 28.93
CA SER A 31 13.42 14.82 28.10
C SER A 31 13.75 14.61 26.62
N ASP A 32 12.90 13.84 25.94
CA ASP A 32 12.52 14.04 24.54
C ASP A 32 11.38 13.06 24.29
N ALA A 33 10.17 13.48 24.68
CA ALA A 33 8.97 12.89 24.13
C ALA A 33 9.04 13.18 22.63
N LEU A 34 9.53 12.21 21.86
CA LEU A 34 9.31 12.14 20.42
C LEU A 34 7.79 12.11 20.25
N HIS A 35 7.20 13.31 20.18
CA HIS A 35 5.88 13.53 19.64
C HIS A 35 5.95 12.96 18.23
N ALA A 36 5.58 11.70 18.09
CA ALA A 36 5.10 11.18 16.83
C ALA A 36 3.93 12.09 16.49
N SER A 37 4.22 13.12 15.68
CA SER A 37 3.22 14.04 15.16
C SER A 37 2.09 13.18 14.63
N MET A 38 0.88 13.41 15.16
CA MET A 38 -0.34 12.73 14.74
C MET A 38 -0.28 12.46 13.23
N PHE A 39 -0.30 11.19 12.85
CA PHE A 39 -0.59 10.84 11.48
C PHE A 39 -1.93 11.49 11.13
N PRO A 40 -2.04 12.23 10.01
CA PRO A 40 -3.26 12.94 9.68
C PRO A 40 -4.43 11.95 9.70
N GLU A 41 -5.50 12.29 10.43
CA GLU A 41 -6.71 11.47 10.56
C GLU A 41 -7.36 11.17 9.20
N HIS A 42 -6.95 11.87 8.15
CA HIS A 42 -7.47 11.72 6.79
C HIS A 42 -6.28 11.45 5.85
N GLY A 43 -6.01 10.17 5.56
CA GLY A 43 -5.18 9.77 4.43
C GLY A 43 -5.91 9.91 3.08
N LEU A 44 -6.88 10.83 2.99
CA LEU A 44 -7.70 11.01 1.80
C LEU A 44 -6.91 11.85 0.80
N LEU A 45 -6.66 11.29 -0.38
CA LEU A 45 -6.15 12.05 -1.51
C LEU A 45 -7.33 12.85 -2.07
N GLU A 46 -7.37 14.14 -1.77
CA GLU A 46 -8.53 15.00 -2.04
C GLU A 46 -8.56 15.50 -3.49
N THR A 47 -7.39 15.70 -4.09
CA THR A 47 -7.30 16.24 -5.45
C THR A 47 -6.89 15.17 -6.45
N THR A 48 -7.38 15.31 -7.69
CA THR A 48 -6.96 14.47 -8.82
C THR A 48 -5.44 14.49 -9.02
N GLU A 49 -4.78 15.61 -8.71
CA GLU A 49 -3.33 15.73 -8.78
C GLU A 49 -2.62 14.92 -7.69
N GLN A 50 -3.13 14.93 -6.45
CA GLN A 50 -2.60 14.10 -5.36
C GLN A 50 -2.76 12.61 -5.69
N ILE A 51 -3.94 12.21 -6.18
CA ILE A 51 -4.20 10.84 -6.65
C ILE A 51 -3.19 10.47 -7.74
N ARG A 52 -3.03 11.31 -8.76
CA ARG A 52 -2.05 11.09 -9.84
C ARG A 52 -0.64 10.90 -9.30
N ARG A 53 -0.16 11.79 -8.43
CA ARG A 53 1.19 11.71 -7.84
C ARG A 53 1.38 10.44 -7.03
N PHE A 54 0.38 10.04 -6.25
CA PHE A 54 0.40 8.80 -5.50
C PHE A 54 0.45 7.58 -6.43
N GLU A 55 -0.37 7.54 -7.47
CA GLU A 55 -0.39 6.43 -8.42
C GLU A 55 0.93 6.33 -9.21
N LEU A 56 1.60 7.45 -9.50
CA LEU A 56 2.94 7.47 -10.09
C LEU A 56 4.00 6.91 -9.12
N LEU A 57 3.97 7.32 -7.85
CA LEU A 57 4.87 6.80 -6.83
C LEU A 57 4.68 5.29 -6.63
N ARG A 58 3.42 4.85 -6.60
CA ARG A 58 3.04 3.45 -6.51
C ARG A 58 3.55 2.65 -7.71
N LEU A 59 3.44 3.18 -8.92
CA LEU A 59 4.02 2.59 -10.11
C LEU A 59 5.54 2.42 -9.97
N ALA A 60 6.26 3.48 -9.59
CA ALA A 60 7.72 3.43 -9.41
C ALA A 60 8.12 2.32 -8.43
N PHE A 61 7.40 2.21 -7.30
CA PHE A 61 7.64 1.15 -6.33
C PHE A 61 7.42 -0.26 -6.89
N PHE A 62 6.37 -0.47 -7.69
CA PHE A 62 6.13 -1.77 -8.32
C PHE A 62 7.20 -2.14 -9.35
N VAL A 63 7.63 -1.18 -10.18
CA VAL A 63 8.68 -1.44 -11.18
C VAL A 63 10.03 -1.73 -10.49
N LEU A 64 10.38 -0.99 -9.43
CA LEU A 64 11.58 -1.28 -8.62
C LEU A 64 11.50 -2.66 -7.94
N LYS A 65 10.32 -3.05 -7.44
CA LYS A 65 10.10 -4.39 -6.89
C LYS A 65 10.28 -5.48 -7.94
N LEU A 66 9.77 -5.27 -9.15
CA LEU A 66 9.93 -6.19 -10.27
C LEU A 66 11.41 -6.35 -10.62
N ARG A 67 12.15 -5.24 -10.81
CA ARG A 67 13.60 -5.28 -11.07
C ARG A 67 14.35 -6.04 -9.99
N LYS A 68 14.05 -5.78 -8.71
CA LYS A 68 14.69 -6.48 -7.60
C LYS A 68 14.42 -7.99 -7.64
N LEU A 69 13.21 -8.42 -8.04
CA LEU A 69 12.90 -9.83 -8.20
C LEU A 69 13.63 -10.46 -9.38
N GLU A 70 13.69 -9.77 -10.52
CA GLU A 70 14.41 -10.23 -11.71
C GLU A 70 15.93 -10.30 -11.46
N GLN A 71 16.48 -9.32 -10.75
CA GLN A 71 17.87 -9.33 -10.33
C GLN A 71 18.16 -10.50 -9.38
N ARG A 72 17.30 -10.76 -8.39
CA ARG A 72 17.47 -11.93 -7.50
C ARG A 72 17.39 -13.27 -8.23
N LEU A 73 16.65 -13.33 -9.33
CA LEU A 73 16.58 -14.50 -10.20
C LEU A 73 17.87 -14.63 -11.03
N ALA A 74 18.39 -13.53 -11.57
CA ALA A 74 19.59 -13.48 -12.40
C ALA A 74 20.90 -13.65 -11.62
N ASP A 75 21.03 -12.99 -10.47
CA ASP A 75 22.16 -13.12 -9.53
C ASP A 75 22.24 -14.52 -8.92
N GLY A 76 21.22 -15.35 -9.18
CA GLY A 76 21.14 -16.72 -8.77
C GLY A 76 21.10 -16.82 -7.26
N GLN A 77 19.93 -17.01 -6.68
CA GLN A 77 19.84 -18.04 -5.64
C GLN A 77 19.95 -19.37 -6.40
N THR A 78 21.10 -19.98 -6.77
CA THR A 78 22.38 -20.35 -6.10
C THR A 78 22.29 -20.97 -4.71
N SER A 79 21.19 -21.66 -4.42
CA SER A 79 21.38 -22.98 -3.84
C SER A 79 20.96 -23.97 -4.91
N MET A 80 21.76 -25.01 -5.14
CA MET A 80 21.46 -26.11 -6.05
C MET A 80 20.19 -26.91 -5.66
N GLU A 81 19.42 -26.43 -4.68
CA GLU A 81 18.17 -26.99 -4.18
C GLU A 81 17.05 -25.92 -4.07
N SER A 82 16.85 -25.08 -5.10
CA SER A 82 15.53 -24.43 -5.20
C SER A 82 14.52 -25.49 -5.63
N SER A 83 13.68 -25.92 -4.70
CA SER A 83 12.55 -26.80 -4.99
C SER A 83 11.74 -26.21 -6.15
N GLN A 84 11.15 -27.06 -7.00
CA GLN A 84 10.31 -26.63 -8.11
C GLN A 84 9.24 -25.62 -7.66
N GLU A 85 8.64 -25.86 -6.49
CA GLU A 85 7.68 -24.97 -5.84
C GLU A 85 8.21 -23.54 -5.65
N GLN A 86 9.50 -23.38 -5.31
CA GLN A 86 10.11 -22.07 -5.09
C GLN A 86 10.31 -21.31 -6.41
N LYS A 87 10.60 -22.02 -7.51
CA LYS A 87 10.68 -21.44 -8.85
C LYS A 87 9.31 -21.02 -9.35
N ASP A 88 8.30 -21.86 -9.13
CA ASP A 88 6.92 -21.58 -9.52
C ASP A 88 6.37 -20.38 -8.74
N GLU A 89 6.62 -20.30 -7.44
CA GLU A 89 6.24 -19.16 -6.60
C GLU A 89 6.95 -17.86 -7.04
N GLN A 90 8.22 -17.91 -7.41
CA GLN A 90 8.93 -16.75 -7.95
C GLN A 90 8.35 -16.31 -9.30
N GLY A 91 8.04 -17.26 -10.19
CA GLY A 91 7.37 -17.00 -11.46
C GLY A 91 5.99 -16.38 -11.27
N PHE A 92 5.22 -16.88 -10.32
CA PHE A 92 3.91 -16.34 -9.95
C PHE A 92 4.03 -14.89 -9.45
N ARG A 93 4.94 -14.60 -8.52
CA ARG A 93 5.17 -13.24 -8.00
C ARG A 93 5.57 -12.26 -9.10
N ARG A 94 6.43 -12.69 -10.03
CA ARG A 94 6.83 -11.89 -11.19
C ARG A 94 5.63 -11.56 -12.08
N ASN A 95 4.86 -12.58 -12.46
CA ASN A 95 3.65 -12.40 -13.28
C ASN A 95 2.63 -11.50 -12.60
N LEU A 96 2.42 -11.69 -11.29
CA LEU A 96 1.52 -10.84 -10.50
C LEU A 96 1.94 -9.38 -10.54
N LEU A 97 3.23 -9.08 -10.39
CA LEU A 97 3.73 -7.70 -10.50
C LEU A 97 3.54 -7.11 -11.89
N HIS A 98 3.79 -7.87 -12.96
CA HIS A 98 3.50 -7.41 -14.32
C HIS A 98 2.02 -7.04 -14.50
N HIS A 99 1.11 -7.87 -13.98
CA HIS A 99 -0.32 -7.59 -14.03
C HIS A 99 -0.70 -6.33 -13.24
N VAL A 100 -0.18 -6.17 -12.01
CA VAL A 100 -0.45 -4.98 -11.20
C VAL A 100 0.12 -3.72 -11.86
N ILE A 101 1.33 -3.78 -12.42
CA ILE A 101 1.94 -2.67 -13.16
C ILE A 101 1.09 -2.31 -14.38
N PHE A 102 0.60 -3.30 -15.13
CA PHE A 102 -0.28 -3.05 -16.26
C PHE A 102 -1.58 -2.34 -15.84
N GLN A 103 -2.24 -2.82 -14.80
CA GLN A 103 -3.45 -2.17 -14.27
C GLN A 103 -3.16 -0.75 -13.75
N GLN A 104 -2.01 -0.56 -13.13
CA GLN A 104 -1.54 0.75 -12.66
C GLN A 104 -1.35 1.73 -13.83
N VAL A 105 -0.78 1.27 -14.94
CA VAL A 105 -0.63 2.08 -16.17
C VAL A 105 -1.99 2.45 -16.76
N LEU A 106 -2.95 1.52 -16.80
CA LEU A 106 -4.32 1.85 -17.24
C LEU A 106 -4.96 2.93 -16.37
N THR A 107 -4.76 2.86 -15.05
CA THR A 107 -5.22 3.88 -14.10
C THR A 107 -4.55 5.23 -14.39
N LEU A 108 -3.25 5.24 -14.62
CA LEU A 108 -2.50 6.47 -14.94
C LEU A 108 -2.86 7.06 -16.30
N ILE A 109 -3.28 6.24 -17.28
CA ILE A 109 -3.84 6.73 -18.55
C ILE A 109 -5.15 7.48 -18.29
N GLN A 110 -6.03 6.96 -17.44
CA GLN A 110 -7.28 7.63 -17.07
C GLN A 110 -7.03 8.96 -16.32
N LEU A 111 -5.89 9.07 -15.64
CA LEU A 111 -5.47 10.29 -14.93
C LEU A 111 -4.62 11.25 -15.78
N ASP A 112 -4.50 11.02 -17.09
CA ASP A 112 -3.69 11.79 -18.04
C ASP A 112 -2.19 11.87 -17.68
N ALA A 113 -1.65 10.76 -17.15
CA ALA A 113 -0.27 10.64 -16.68
C ALA A 113 0.54 9.56 -17.41
N ARG A 114 0.08 9.14 -18.61
CA ARG A 114 0.73 8.08 -19.40
C ARG A 114 2.20 8.37 -19.67
N GLY A 115 2.54 9.60 -20.06
CA GLY A 115 3.92 9.98 -20.38
C GLY A 115 4.86 9.79 -19.19
N GLN A 116 4.45 10.26 -18.01
CA GLN A 116 5.18 10.09 -16.76
C GLN A 116 5.30 8.62 -16.37
N ALA A 117 4.24 7.84 -16.57
CA ALA A 117 4.25 6.40 -16.30
C ALA A 117 5.31 5.66 -17.13
N MET A 118 5.41 5.96 -18.44
CA MET A 118 6.41 5.35 -19.31
C MET A 118 7.83 5.76 -18.92
N GLN A 119 8.06 7.04 -18.60
CA GLN A 119 9.36 7.52 -18.12
C GLN A 119 9.81 6.79 -16.85
N ILE A 120 8.90 6.54 -15.91
CA ILE A 120 9.19 5.79 -14.68
C ILE A 120 9.58 4.35 -15.00
N ILE A 121 8.85 3.70 -15.91
CA ILE A 121 9.14 2.32 -16.32
C ILE A 121 10.54 2.22 -16.94
N GLU A 122 10.85 3.10 -17.89
CA GLU A 122 12.15 3.15 -18.57
C GLU A 122 13.30 3.45 -17.59
N ALA A 123 13.10 4.44 -16.71
CA ALA A 123 14.11 4.83 -15.71
C ALA A 123 14.39 3.71 -14.69
N CYS A 124 13.37 2.93 -14.32
CA CYS A 124 13.55 1.84 -13.36
C CYS A 124 14.12 0.57 -14.01
N GLN A 125 14.05 0.43 -15.33
CA GLN A 125 14.60 -0.71 -16.09
C GLN A 125 16.09 -0.54 -16.43
N SER A 126 16.60 0.70 -16.44
CA SER A 126 18.01 1.05 -16.65
C SER A 126 18.81 0.87 -15.35
#